data_AF-A0A839WSC3-F1
#
_entry.id   AF-A0A839WSC3-F1
#
_cell.length_a   1.000
_cell.length_b   1.000
_cell.length_c   1.000
_cell.angle_alpha   90.00
_cell.angle_beta   90.00
_cell.angle_gamma   90.00
#
_symmetry.space_group_name_H-M   'P 1'
#
loop_
_entity.id
_entity.type
_entity.pdbx_description
1 polymer ?
#
loop_
_entity_poly.entity_id
_entity_poly.type
_entity_poly.pdbx_seq_one_letter_code
_entity_poly.pdbx_strand_id
1 'polypeptide(L)'
;MATLTRQPMRTHRVFACSLALCAVSLAACQPSGETAARSDPSPATEDVGERAEVAAVEGDVVVSTNEPFWQARIEGDTVLVTGIDGPARRFANASSSMTADGRRIEARDDAGEVVLIVRRMRCEDDMSGARFPLTALLTLDGDGPHHGCARPASMPPPQPTDAAAP
;
A
#
# COMPACT_ATOMS: atom_id res chain seq x y z
N MET A 1 12.30 -20.18 -48.60
CA MET A 1 13.58 -19.63 -49.10
C MET A 1 13.55 -18.13 -48.84
N ALA A 2 14.68 -17.56 -48.39
CA ALA A 2 14.90 -16.20 -47.83
C ALA A 2 14.68 -16.07 -46.30
N THR A 3 15.62 -16.54 -45.47
CA THR A 3 16.76 -15.84 -44.82
C THR A 3 16.40 -14.90 -43.65
N LEU A 4 16.68 -15.41 -42.43
CA LEU A 4 16.90 -14.66 -41.19
C LEU A 4 18.04 -13.65 -41.34
N THR A 5 17.90 -12.47 -40.72
CA THR A 5 19.05 -11.69 -40.23
C THR A 5 18.79 -11.14 -38.84
N ARG A 6 19.58 -11.68 -37.90
CA ARG A 6 19.73 -11.36 -36.47
C ARG A 6 20.46 -10.02 -36.34
N GLN A 7 19.97 -9.10 -35.52
CA GLN A 7 20.71 -7.88 -35.18
C GLN A 7 21.66 -8.15 -33.99
N PRO A 8 22.95 -7.80 -34.07
CA PRO A 8 23.92 -8.05 -33.01
C PRO A 8 23.92 -6.97 -31.92
N MET A 9 24.13 -7.43 -30.67
CA MET A 9 24.41 -6.61 -29.49
C MET A 9 25.70 -5.82 -29.67
N ARG A 10 25.68 -4.51 -29.43
CA ARG A 10 26.87 -3.65 -29.43
C ARG A 10 27.35 -3.46 -27.99
N THR A 11 28.30 -4.30 -27.63
CA THR A 11 29.16 -4.20 -26.45
C THR A 11 30.09 -3.00 -26.59
N HIS A 12 29.99 -2.01 -25.71
CA HIS A 12 31.00 -0.95 -25.61
C HIS A 12 32.04 -1.33 -24.54
N ARG A 13 33.22 -1.70 -25.02
CA ARG A 13 34.42 -1.96 -24.21
C ARG A 13 35.07 -0.63 -23.82
N VAL A 14 35.32 -0.50 -22.52
CA VAL A 14 36.59 -0.10 -21.86
C VAL A 14 37.36 1.05 -22.51
N PHE A 15 37.42 2.19 -21.79
CA PHE A 15 38.55 3.10 -21.85
C PHE A 15 39.16 3.20 -20.45
N ALA A 16 40.39 2.70 -20.32
CA ALA A 16 41.26 2.82 -19.16
C ALA A 16 42.30 3.91 -19.44
N CYS A 17 42.65 4.69 -18.41
CA CYS A 17 43.88 5.50 -18.19
C CYS A 17 43.50 6.74 -17.35
N SER A 18 44.22 7.25 -16.35
CA SER A 18 45.40 6.82 -15.58
C SER A 18 45.57 7.84 -14.45
N LEU A 19 46.09 7.37 -13.31
CA LEU A 19 46.88 8.06 -12.26
C LEU A 19 46.83 9.60 -12.15
N ALA A 20 46.55 10.09 -10.93
CA ALA A 20 47.39 11.10 -10.29
C ALA A 20 47.30 10.99 -8.75
N LEU A 21 48.46 10.68 -8.18
CA LEU A 21 48.78 10.54 -6.76
C LEU A 21 49.05 11.93 -6.17
N CYS A 22 48.38 12.30 -5.08
CA CYS A 22 48.86 13.35 -4.16
C CYS A 22 48.66 12.86 -2.73
N ALA A 23 49.77 12.74 -2.01
CA ALA A 23 49.87 12.28 -0.65
C ALA A 23 50.12 13.47 0.31
N VAL A 24 49.84 13.23 1.61
CA VAL A 24 50.36 13.94 2.81
C VAL A 24 49.69 15.30 3.13
N SER A 25 49.32 15.69 4.36
CA SER A 25 48.88 15.05 5.62
C SER A 25 48.45 16.18 6.57
N LEU A 26 47.32 16.08 7.26
CA LEU A 26 47.15 16.71 8.57
C LEU A 26 46.68 15.67 9.58
N ALA A 27 47.61 15.29 10.44
CA ALA A 27 47.34 14.66 11.71
C ALA A 27 46.69 15.69 12.64
N ALA A 28 45.45 15.45 13.05
CA ALA A 28 44.87 16.04 14.25
C ALA A 28 44.39 14.88 15.14
N CYS A 29 45.25 14.50 16.08
CA CYS A 29 44.86 13.75 17.26
C CYS A 29 43.94 14.62 18.11
N GLN A 30 42.75 14.12 18.49
CA GLN A 30 42.46 13.72 19.87
C GLN A 30 40.99 13.26 20.01
N PRO A 31 40.71 12.41 21.00
CA PRO A 31 39.52 11.58 21.08
C PRO A 31 38.45 12.24 21.96
N SER A 32 37.21 12.18 21.50
CA SER A 32 36.04 12.24 22.37
C SER A 32 35.16 11.07 21.99
N GLY A 33 35.31 10.00 22.77
CA GLY A 33 34.31 8.96 22.85
C GLY A 33 33.05 9.57 23.44
N GLU A 34 32.20 10.10 22.58
CA GLU A 34 30.76 10.05 22.82
C GLU A 34 30.33 8.76 22.11
N THR A 35 30.25 7.67 22.89
CA THR A 35 29.33 6.59 22.55
C THR A 35 27.96 7.27 22.51
N ALA A 36 27.61 7.85 21.37
CA ALA A 36 26.23 8.03 21.00
C ALA A 36 25.66 6.63 21.14
N ALA A 37 24.86 6.46 22.20
CA ALA A 37 24.09 5.27 22.42
C ALA A 37 23.50 4.92 21.06
N ARG A 38 24.03 3.83 20.49
CA ARG A 38 23.36 3.16 19.40
C ARG A 38 22.09 2.69 20.08
N SER A 39 21.05 3.51 20.00
CA SER A 39 19.69 3.07 20.17
C SER A 39 19.50 2.09 19.04
N ASP A 40 19.95 0.85 19.26
CA ASP A 40 19.45 -0.26 18.47
C ASP A 40 17.92 -0.13 18.54
N PRO A 41 17.22 -0.08 17.40
CA PRO A 41 15.77 -0.21 17.44
C PRO A 41 15.49 -1.50 18.20
N SER A 42 14.76 -1.37 19.31
CA SER A 42 14.32 -2.52 20.08
C SER A 42 13.53 -3.41 19.12
N PRO A 43 13.92 -4.67 18.88
CA PRO A 43 13.21 -5.56 17.96
C PRO A 43 11.76 -5.82 18.41
N ALA A 44 11.43 -5.49 19.66
CA ALA A 44 10.08 -5.58 20.20
C ALA A 44 9.13 -4.49 19.68
N THR A 45 9.61 -3.34 19.23
CA THR A 45 8.74 -2.27 18.71
C THR A 45 8.37 -2.49 17.24
N GLU A 46 9.29 -3.08 16.46
CA GLU A 46 9.06 -3.43 15.06
C GLU A 46 8.10 -4.63 14.92
N ASP A 47 8.25 -5.66 15.76
CA ASP A 47 7.35 -6.84 15.79
C ASP A 47 5.89 -6.45 16.11
N VAL A 48 5.68 -5.52 17.05
CA VAL A 48 4.33 -5.07 17.42
C VAL A 48 3.69 -4.23 16.31
N GLY A 49 4.48 -3.41 15.61
CA GLY A 49 4.01 -2.60 14.48
C GLY A 49 3.59 -3.45 13.29
N GLU A 50 4.46 -4.37 12.86
CA GLU A 50 4.19 -5.30 11.76
C GLU A 50 2.94 -6.16 12.04
N ARG A 51 2.81 -6.66 13.28
CA ARG A 51 1.67 -7.51 13.67
C ARG A 51 0.34 -6.75 13.71
N ALA A 52 0.38 -5.46 14.07
CA ALA A 52 -0.79 -4.58 14.00
C ALA A 52 -1.16 -4.25 12.54
N GLU A 53 -0.18 -4.07 11.65
CA GLU A 53 -0.41 -3.84 10.21
C GLU A 53 -0.98 -5.08 9.49
N VAL A 54 -0.53 -6.28 9.87
CA VAL A 54 -1.10 -7.54 9.38
C VAL A 54 -2.55 -7.71 9.85
N ALA A 55 -2.80 -7.53 11.15
CA ALA A 55 -4.16 -7.61 11.71
C ALA A 55 -5.12 -6.58 11.10
N ALA A 56 -4.62 -5.39 10.77
CA ALA A 56 -5.38 -4.33 10.12
C ALA A 56 -5.89 -4.71 8.73
N VAL A 57 -5.18 -5.58 8.00
CA VAL A 57 -5.58 -6.06 6.67
C VAL A 57 -6.45 -7.31 6.73
N GLU A 58 -6.18 -8.21 7.69
CA GLU A 58 -6.88 -9.48 7.83
C GLU A 58 -8.29 -9.35 8.42
N GLY A 59 -8.52 -8.36 9.27
CA GLY A 59 -9.81 -8.16 9.97
C GLY A 59 -10.89 -7.45 9.15
N ASP A 60 -11.93 -6.98 9.83
CA ASP A 60 -12.97 -6.15 9.21
C ASP A 60 -12.37 -4.82 8.75
N VAL A 61 -12.65 -4.45 7.49
CA VAL A 61 -12.10 -3.26 6.83
C VAL A 61 -13.21 -2.44 6.19
N VAL A 62 -12.96 -1.15 6.08
CA VAL A 62 -13.78 -0.21 5.31
C VAL A 62 -12.92 0.32 4.18
N VAL A 63 -13.39 0.13 2.94
CA VAL A 63 -12.84 0.66 1.70
C VAL A 63 -13.67 1.85 1.28
N SER A 64 -13.03 2.96 0.93
CA SER A 64 -13.67 4.15 0.37
C SER A 64 -12.95 4.55 -0.91
N THR A 65 -13.68 4.69 -2.01
CA THR A 65 -13.13 5.14 -3.31
C THR A 65 -13.40 6.62 -3.53
N ASN A 66 -12.51 7.29 -4.25
CA ASN A 66 -12.68 8.72 -4.55
C ASN A 66 -13.79 8.94 -5.57
N GLU A 67 -13.78 8.18 -6.65
CA GLU A 67 -14.85 8.17 -7.65
C GLU A 67 -15.20 6.71 -7.98
N PRO A 68 -16.49 6.38 -8.15
CA PRO A 68 -17.69 7.20 -7.98
C PRO A 68 -18.21 7.18 -6.52
N PHE A 69 -17.34 7.38 -5.52
CA PHE A 69 -17.71 7.48 -4.10
C PHE A 69 -18.35 6.21 -3.49
N TRP A 70 -17.92 5.03 -3.93
CA TRP A 70 -18.29 3.78 -3.28
C TRP A 70 -17.63 3.65 -1.89
N GLN A 71 -18.38 3.05 -0.97
CA GLN A 71 -17.88 2.52 0.29
C GLN A 71 -18.23 1.04 0.36
N ALA A 72 -17.23 0.19 0.61
CA ALA A 72 -17.42 -1.21 0.91
C ALA A 72 -16.97 -1.51 2.34
N ARG A 73 -17.86 -2.14 3.12
CA ARG A 73 -17.58 -2.59 4.48
C ARG A 73 -17.58 -4.11 4.51
N ILE A 74 -16.50 -4.67 5.03
CA ILE A 74 -16.37 -6.12 5.27
C ILE A 74 -16.74 -6.37 6.74
N GLU A 75 -17.67 -7.28 6.97
CA GLU A 75 -18.08 -7.78 8.29
C GLU A 75 -18.11 -9.30 8.23
N GLY A 76 -17.05 -9.94 8.74
CA GLY A 76 -16.88 -11.39 8.61
C GLY A 76 -16.82 -11.83 7.14
N ASP A 77 -17.81 -12.61 6.71
CA ASP A 77 -17.95 -13.12 5.33
C ASP A 77 -18.94 -12.31 4.48
N THR A 78 -19.35 -11.13 4.94
CA THR A 78 -20.27 -10.26 4.20
C THR A 78 -19.55 -9.00 3.72
N VAL A 79 -19.80 -8.63 2.47
CA VAL A 79 -19.46 -7.30 1.93
C VAL A 79 -20.74 -6.46 1.75
N LEU A 80 -20.82 -5.33 2.45
CA LEU A 80 -21.85 -4.32 2.25
C LEU A 80 -21.28 -3.18 1.40
N VAL A 81 -21.83 -2.97 0.21
CA VAL A 81 -21.44 -1.88 -0.70
C VAL A 81 -22.53 -0.81 -0.71
N THR A 82 -22.13 0.44 -0.51
CA THR A 82 -22.99 1.63 -0.58
C THR A 82 -22.33 2.67 -1.46
N GLY A 83 -23.09 3.44 -2.22
CA GLY A 83 -22.57 4.59 -2.97
C GLY A 83 -23.62 5.68 -3.06
N ILE A 84 -23.28 6.74 -3.81
CA ILE A 84 -24.19 7.85 -4.04
C ILE A 84 -25.36 7.45 -4.94
N ASP A 85 -25.13 6.49 -5.82
CA ASP A 85 -26.08 6.05 -6.83
C ASP A 85 -26.66 4.68 -6.46
N GLY A 86 -27.92 4.70 -6.01
CA GLY A 86 -28.72 3.49 -5.83
C GLY A 86 -28.70 2.87 -4.42
N PRO A 87 -29.42 1.75 -4.24
CA PRO A 87 -29.56 1.10 -2.95
C PRO A 87 -28.27 0.38 -2.53
N ALA A 88 -28.10 0.21 -1.22
CA ALA A 88 -27.04 -0.61 -0.66
C ALA A 88 -27.14 -2.06 -1.18
N ARG A 89 -26.00 -2.67 -1.49
CA ARG A 89 -25.88 -4.05 -1.95
C ARG A 89 -25.15 -4.89 -0.93
N ARG A 90 -25.69 -6.06 -0.59
CA ARG A 90 -25.11 -6.98 0.39
C ARG A 90 -24.74 -8.27 -0.31
N PHE A 91 -23.45 -8.59 -0.31
CA PHE A 91 -22.93 -9.86 -0.81
C PHE A 91 -22.55 -10.74 0.38
N ALA A 92 -23.07 -11.97 0.42
CA ALA A 92 -22.74 -12.96 1.45
C ALA A 92 -21.69 -13.96 0.94
N ASN A 93 -21.16 -14.79 1.84
CA ASN A 93 -20.19 -15.85 1.53
C ASN A 93 -18.94 -15.32 0.80
N ALA A 94 -18.46 -14.14 1.19
CA ALA A 94 -17.26 -13.55 0.64
C ALA A 94 -16.06 -14.46 0.91
N SER A 95 -15.34 -14.79 -0.16
CA SER A 95 -14.07 -15.49 -0.07
C SER A 95 -12.95 -14.48 0.17
N SER A 96 -11.94 -14.88 0.93
CA SER A 96 -10.76 -14.05 1.16
C SER A 96 -9.48 -14.84 0.98
N SER A 97 -8.50 -14.22 0.32
CA SER A 97 -7.16 -14.76 0.16
C SER A 97 -6.12 -13.69 0.49
N MET A 98 -5.09 -14.10 1.23
CA MET A 98 -3.94 -13.25 1.51
C MET A 98 -2.95 -13.29 0.34
N THR A 99 -2.37 -12.15 0.03
CA THR A 99 -1.32 -11.98 -0.98
C THR A 99 -0.05 -11.43 -0.33
N ALA A 100 1.05 -11.40 -1.09
CA ALA A 100 2.30 -10.78 -0.63
C ALA A 100 2.13 -9.30 -0.27
N ASP A 101 1.16 -8.61 -0.87
CA ASP A 101 0.96 -7.16 -0.73
C ASP A 101 -0.23 -6.80 0.17
N GLY A 102 -1.07 -7.77 0.55
CA GLY A 102 -2.26 -7.51 1.35
C GLY A 102 -3.29 -8.62 1.24
N ARG A 103 -4.54 -8.26 0.93
CA ARG A 103 -5.69 -9.17 0.93
C ARG A 103 -6.60 -8.90 -0.25
N ARG A 104 -7.10 -9.98 -0.85
CA ARG A 104 -8.13 -9.96 -1.87
C ARG A 104 -9.42 -10.54 -1.28
N ILE A 105 -10.54 -9.86 -1.52
CA ILE A 105 -11.88 -10.28 -1.10
C ILE A 105 -12.77 -10.31 -2.34
N GLU A 106 -13.53 -11.39 -2.50
CA GLU A 106 -14.45 -11.56 -3.63
C GLU A 106 -15.76 -12.14 -3.13
N ALA A 107 -16.87 -11.60 -3.63
CA ALA A 107 -18.21 -12.13 -3.37
C ALA A 107 -19.09 -11.94 -4.60
N ARG A 108 -20.05 -12.84 -4.79
CA ARG A 108 -20.95 -12.85 -5.95
C ARG A 108 -22.33 -13.36 -5.57
N ASP A 109 -23.35 -12.81 -6.20
CA ASP A 109 -24.74 -13.27 -6.17
C ASP A 109 -25.35 -13.27 -7.58
N ASP A 110 -26.67 -13.46 -7.67
CA ASP A 110 -27.40 -13.45 -8.94
C ASP A 110 -27.47 -12.05 -9.57
N ALA A 111 -27.29 -10.99 -8.79
CA ALA A 111 -27.36 -9.60 -9.24
C ALA A 111 -25.99 -9.07 -9.71
N GLY A 112 -24.89 -9.69 -9.28
CA GLY A 112 -23.55 -9.35 -9.77
C GLY A 112 -22.44 -9.74 -8.80
N GLU A 113 -21.32 -9.02 -8.84
CA GLU A 113 -20.12 -9.36 -8.07
C GLU A 113 -19.38 -8.14 -7.53
N VAL A 114 -18.63 -8.36 -6.46
CA VAL A 114 -17.72 -7.38 -5.88
C VAL A 114 -16.35 -7.99 -5.69
N VAL A 115 -15.33 -7.24 -6.06
CA VAL A 115 -13.92 -7.57 -5.85
C VAL A 115 -13.24 -6.42 -5.14
N LEU A 116 -12.57 -6.70 -4.03
CA LEU A 116 -11.78 -5.75 -3.28
C LEU A 116 -10.33 -6.22 -3.21
N ILE A 117 -9.40 -5.30 -3.42
CA ILE A 117 -7.98 -5.50 -3.18
C ILE A 117 -7.55 -4.48 -2.14
N VAL A 118 -7.11 -4.94 -0.98
CA VAL A 118 -6.63 -4.10 0.13
C VAL A 118 -5.15 -4.34 0.31
N ARG A 119 -4.32 -3.30 0.20
CA ARG A 119 -2.86 -3.40 0.26
C ARG A 119 -2.32 -2.77 1.54
N ARG A 120 -1.26 -3.37 2.10
CA ARG A 120 -0.45 -2.82 3.21
C ARG A 120 0.39 -1.65 2.71
N MET A 121 -0.27 -0.54 2.39
CA MET A 121 0.35 0.64 1.82
C MET A 121 -0.39 1.88 2.31
N ARG A 122 0.34 2.88 2.82
CA ARG A 122 -0.27 4.14 3.26
C ARG A 122 -0.93 4.83 2.07
N CYS A 123 -2.09 5.43 2.33
CA CYS A 123 -2.90 6.09 1.32
C CYS A 123 -3.27 7.49 1.82
N GLU A 124 -3.16 8.49 0.96
CA GLU A 124 -3.71 9.82 1.18
C GLU A 124 -4.79 10.01 0.13
N ASP A 125 -6.02 10.28 0.55
CA ASP A 125 -7.12 10.60 -0.34
C ASP A 125 -6.83 11.96 -0.98
N ASP A 126 -6.62 11.99 -2.29
CA ASP A 126 -6.26 13.18 -3.04
C ASP A 126 -7.36 14.26 -3.12
N MET A 127 -8.61 13.91 -2.80
CA MET A 127 -9.72 14.86 -2.78
C MET A 127 -9.93 15.51 -1.41
N SER A 128 -9.59 14.84 -0.32
CA SER A 128 -9.80 15.34 1.05
C SER A 128 -8.51 15.59 1.85
N GLY A 129 -7.37 15.09 1.37
CA GLY A 129 -6.11 15.03 2.11
C GLY A 129 -6.12 14.02 3.27
N ALA A 130 -7.22 13.29 3.50
CA ALA A 130 -7.34 12.37 4.61
C ALA A 130 -6.35 11.20 4.47
N ARG A 131 -5.70 10.83 5.58
CA ARG A 131 -4.68 9.78 5.60
C ARG A 131 -5.23 8.47 6.14
N PHE A 132 -4.89 7.40 5.44
CA PHE A 132 -5.34 6.04 5.71
C PHE A 132 -4.13 5.09 5.79
N PRO A 133 -4.22 4.03 6.62
CA PRO A 133 -3.16 3.06 6.74
C PRO A 133 -3.05 2.12 5.53
N LEU A 134 -4.10 1.99 4.72
CA LEU A 134 -4.20 1.02 3.64
C LEU A 134 -4.66 1.67 2.33
N THR A 135 -4.17 1.14 1.21
CA THR A 135 -4.66 1.45 -0.14
C THR A 135 -5.69 0.41 -0.54
N ALA A 136 -6.71 0.80 -1.29
CA ALA A 136 -7.72 -0.12 -1.77
C ALA A 136 -8.06 0.09 -3.24
N LEU A 137 -8.53 -0.99 -3.86
CA LEU A 137 -9.17 -1.00 -5.17
C LEU A 137 -10.50 -1.71 -5.04
N LEU A 138 -11.54 -1.17 -5.67
CA LEU A 138 -12.88 -1.77 -5.70
C LEU A 138 -13.33 -1.96 -7.14
N THR A 139 -13.78 -3.16 -7.47
CA THR A 139 -14.47 -3.45 -8.73
C THR A 139 -15.87 -3.97 -8.39
N LEU A 140 -16.89 -3.40 -9.02
CA LEU A 140 -18.29 -3.76 -8.81
C LEU A 140 -18.92 -4.10 -10.17
N ASP A 141 -19.39 -5.32 -10.34
CA ASP A 141 -19.96 -5.84 -11.59
C ASP A 141 -19.06 -5.65 -12.83
N GLY A 142 -17.74 -5.70 -12.61
CA GLY A 142 -16.74 -5.46 -13.65
C GLY A 142 -16.44 -3.98 -13.93
N ASP A 143 -17.13 -3.04 -13.29
CA ASP A 143 -16.79 -1.61 -13.31
C ASP A 143 -15.69 -1.28 -12.29
N GLY A 144 -14.63 -0.61 -12.74
CA GLY A 144 -13.41 -0.34 -11.98
C GLY A 144 -12.13 -0.99 -12.60
N PRO A 145 -11.04 -1.15 -11.83
CA PRO A 145 -10.92 -0.89 -10.40
C PRO A 145 -10.95 0.60 -10.06
N HIS A 146 -11.85 0.96 -9.15
CA HIS A 146 -11.97 2.28 -8.56
C HIS A 146 -10.92 2.45 -7.45
N HIS A 147 -10.09 3.48 -7.58
CA HIS A 147 -9.02 3.76 -6.62
C HIS A 147 -9.58 4.34 -5.34
N GLY A 148 -9.03 3.88 -4.21
CA GLY A 148 -9.45 4.33 -2.91
C GLY A 148 -8.44 4.05 -1.80
N CYS A 149 -8.84 4.43 -0.60
CA CYS A 149 -8.14 4.13 0.62
C CYS A 149 -8.96 3.18 1.51
N ALA A 150 -8.30 2.53 2.45
CA ALA A 150 -8.95 1.66 3.41
C ALA A 150 -8.43 1.83 4.83
N ARG A 151 -9.26 1.42 5.78
CA ARG A 151 -8.94 1.39 7.21
C ARG A 151 -9.55 0.15 7.86
N PRO A 152 -8.99 -0.31 8.99
CA PRO A 152 -9.72 -1.21 9.88
C PRO A 152 -11.09 -0.62 10.26
N ALA A 153 -12.12 -1.46 10.33
CA ALA A 153 -13.46 -1.02 10.68
C ALA A 153 -13.54 -0.44 12.11
N SER A 154 -12.64 -0.88 12.99
CA SER A 154 -12.46 -0.37 14.37
C SER A 154 -11.81 1.00 14.45
N MET A 155 -11.10 1.44 13.39
CA MET A 155 -10.51 2.77 13.32
C MET A 155 -11.61 3.77 12.94
N PRO A 156 -11.75 4.93 13.63
CA PRO A 156 -12.70 5.96 13.23
C PRO A 156 -12.41 6.50 11.82
N PRO A 157 -13.39 7.10 11.12
CA PRO A 157 -13.14 7.77 9.85
C PRO A 157 -12.04 8.84 10.00
N PRO A 158 -11.05 8.87 9.10
CA PRO A 158 -10.01 9.89 9.16
C PRO A 158 -10.60 11.26 8.86
N GLN A 159 -10.02 12.28 9.50
CA GLN A 159 -10.40 13.67 9.30
C GLN A 159 -9.61 14.26 8.12
N PRO A 160 -10.20 15.18 7.33
CA PRO A 160 -9.46 15.98 6.36
C PRO A 160 -8.31 16.72 7.03
N THR A 161 -7.18 16.90 6.35
CA THR A 161 -6.00 17.58 6.92
C THR A 161 -6.24 19.05 7.25
N ASP A 162 -7.19 19.69 6.56
CA ASP A 162 -7.56 21.08 6.79
C ASP A 162 -8.62 21.25 7.89
N ALA A 163 -9.18 20.14 8.38
CA ALA A 163 -10.01 20.12 9.58
C ALA A 163 -9.11 20.10 10.83
N ALA A 164 -8.36 21.18 11.04
CA ALA A 164 -7.75 21.43 12.33
C ALA A 164 -8.87 21.49 13.39
N ALA A 165 -8.74 20.65 14.41
CA ALA A 165 -9.69 20.58 15.53
C ALA A 165 -9.88 21.99 16.16
N PRO A 166 -11.11 22.32 16.62
CA PRO A 166 -11.39 23.60 17.25
C PRO A 166 -10.57 23.84 18.53
#